data_AF-A0A2V9WAN5-F1
#
_entry.id   AF-A0A2V9WAN5-F1
#
_cell.length_a   1.000
_cell.length_b   1.000
_cell.length_c   1.000
_cell.angle_alpha   90.00
_cell.angle_beta   90.00
_cell.angle_gamma   90.00
#
_symmetry.space_group_name_H-M   'P 1'
#
loop_
_entity.id
_entity.type
_entity.pdbx_description
1 polymer ?
#
loop_
_entity_poly.entity_id
_entity_poly.type
_entity_poly.pdbx_seq_one_letter_code
_entity_poly.pdbx_strand_id
1 'polypeptide(L)'
;MQQRGFEPDFPPQVPLQLAELRIHPPQIAAGGDIRDLRNLLWSSIDNDTSRDLDQIEVAERASNGDVKVMVGIADVDAFVPKGTPIDLHAARETTTVYAGVRNFPMLPEELSTGKTSLLENQDCLAVVIEFVVDSTGILTSHTVYRA
;
A
#
# COMPACT_ATOMS: atom_id res chain seq x y z
N MET A 1 21.51 9.73 -14.17
CA MET A 1 20.37 10.02 -13.28
C MET A 1 20.27 11.50 -12.98
N GLN A 2 21.22 12.10 -12.27
CA GLN A 2 21.22 13.54 -11.96
C GLN A 2 21.17 14.46 -13.19
N GLN A 3 21.89 14.14 -14.28
CA GLN A 3 21.82 14.90 -15.55
C GLN A 3 20.42 14.89 -16.20
N ARG A 4 19.53 14.00 -15.76
CA ARG A 4 18.13 13.89 -16.19
C ARG A 4 17.14 14.37 -15.12
N GLY A 5 17.63 14.99 -14.04
CA GLY A 5 16.79 15.56 -12.97
C GLY A 5 16.41 14.61 -11.83
N PHE A 6 16.83 13.34 -11.89
CA PHE A 6 16.55 12.32 -10.86
C PHE A 6 17.55 12.40 -9.69
N GLU A 7 17.07 12.39 -8.45
CA GLU A 7 17.89 12.35 -7.24
C GLU A 7 17.93 10.94 -6.65
N PRO A 8 19.04 10.19 -6.84
CA PRO A 8 19.11 8.79 -6.43
C PRO A 8 19.25 8.56 -4.93
N ASP A 9 19.58 9.61 -4.18
CA ASP A 9 19.82 9.55 -2.75
C ASP A 9 18.74 10.33 -2.00
N PHE A 10 18.24 9.75 -0.91
CA PHE A 10 17.31 10.45 -0.04
C PHE A 10 17.98 11.67 0.62
N PRO A 11 17.29 12.82 0.69
CA PRO A 11 17.82 13.99 1.36
C PRO A 11 17.89 13.75 2.89
N PRO A 12 18.75 14.48 3.64
CA PRO A 12 18.99 14.22 5.07
C PRO A 12 17.74 14.24 5.97
N GLN A 13 16.67 14.91 5.54
CA GLN A 13 15.42 15.00 6.25
C GLN A 13 14.62 13.68 6.22
N VAL A 14 14.82 12.83 5.21
CA VAL A 14 14.11 11.54 5.09
C VAL A 14 14.54 10.55 6.19
N PRO A 15 15.84 10.30 6.44
CA PRO A 15 16.26 9.48 7.58
C PRO A 15 15.81 10.01 8.94
N LEU A 16 15.69 11.34 9.10
CA LEU A 16 15.15 11.95 10.33
C LEU A 16 13.67 11.62 10.53
N GLN A 17 12.85 11.76 9.47
CA GLN A 17 11.44 11.36 9.53
C GLN A 17 11.29 9.85 9.79
N LEU A 18 12.11 8.99 9.19
CA LEU A 18 12.09 7.55 9.49
C LEU A 18 12.40 7.28 10.96
N ALA A 19 13.38 7.97 11.54
CA ALA A 19 13.69 7.84 12.96
C ALA A 19 12.50 8.25 13.85
N GLU A 20 11.77 9.31 13.49
CA GLU A 20 10.55 9.71 14.19
C GLU A 20 9.44 8.66 14.08
N LEU A 21 9.20 8.10 12.89
CA LEU A 21 8.22 7.04 12.64
C LEU A 21 8.52 5.75 13.42
N ARG A 22 9.80 5.44 13.68
CA ARG A 22 10.19 4.29 14.52
C ARG A 22 9.79 4.49 15.98
N ILE A 23 9.85 5.72 16.48
CA ILE A 23 9.51 6.06 17.87
C ILE A 23 8.00 6.22 18.01
N HIS A 24 7.35 6.83 17.02
CA HIS A 24 5.93 7.15 17.01
C HIS A 24 5.27 6.61 15.73
N PRO A 25 5.13 5.28 15.60
CA PRO A 25 4.45 4.72 14.44
C PRO A 25 2.96 5.11 14.44
N PRO A 26 2.35 5.28 13.26
CA PRO A 26 0.90 5.39 13.13
C PRO A 26 0.20 4.23 13.84
N GLN A 27 -0.93 4.53 14.51
CA GLN A 27 -1.73 3.49 15.14
C GLN A 27 -2.49 2.70 14.08
N ILE A 28 -2.27 1.38 14.07
CA ILE A 28 -3.05 0.43 13.28
C ILE A 28 -4.16 -0.09 14.20
N ALA A 29 -5.34 0.52 14.13
CA ALA A 29 -6.47 0.15 14.96
C ALA A 29 -7.78 0.29 14.18
N ALA A 30 -8.63 -0.74 14.26
CA ALA A 30 -9.99 -0.66 13.77
C ALA A 30 -10.84 0.25 14.68
N GLY A 31 -11.79 0.97 14.08
CA GLY A 31 -12.67 1.92 14.77
C GLY A 31 -12.82 3.25 14.04
N GLY A 32 -13.88 3.99 14.36
CA GLY A 32 -14.25 5.18 13.59
C GLY A 32 -14.58 4.80 12.15
N ASP A 33 -13.79 5.32 11.21
CA ASP A 33 -13.95 5.10 9.76
C ASP A 33 -13.12 3.93 9.21
N ILE A 34 -12.36 3.21 10.06
CA ILE A 34 -11.49 2.08 9.68
C ILE A 34 -12.20 0.75 10.01
N ARG A 35 -12.46 -0.07 8.99
CA ARG A 35 -13.17 -1.36 9.11
C ARG A 35 -12.24 -2.53 9.42
N ASP A 36 -12.61 -3.38 10.37
CA ASP A 36 -11.86 -4.62 10.62
C ASP A 36 -12.20 -5.71 9.60
N LEU A 37 -11.25 -6.04 8.71
CA LEU A 37 -11.37 -7.10 7.71
C LEU A 37 -10.36 -8.24 7.90
N ARG A 38 -9.75 -8.34 9.09
CA ARG A 38 -8.68 -9.34 9.36
C ARG A 38 -9.15 -10.79 9.31
N ASN A 39 -10.46 -11.03 9.38
CA ASN A 39 -11.04 -12.38 9.31
C ASN A 39 -11.18 -12.93 7.89
N LEU A 40 -10.89 -12.13 6.85
CA LEU A 40 -10.98 -12.57 5.46
C LEU A 40 -9.68 -13.24 5.00
N LEU A 41 -9.80 -14.14 4.04
CA LEU A 41 -8.67 -14.88 3.45
C LEU A 41 -8.00 -14.07 2.34
N TRP A 42 -7.40 -12.95 2.72
CA TRP A 42 -6.64 -12.12 1.78
C TRP A 42 -5.46 -12.88 1.18
N SER A 43 -5.21 -12.66 -0.10
CA SER A 43 -4.01 -13.10 -0.82
C SER A 43 -3.33 -11.92 -1.48
N SER A 44 -2.03 -12.05 -1.77
CA SER A 44 -1.36 -11.28 -2.82
C SER A 44 -0.72 -12.25 -3.80
N ILE A 45 -0.65 -11.85 -5.07
CA ILE A 45 -0.09 -12.64 -6.16
C ILE A 45 1.07 -11.85 -6.74
N ASP A 46 2.27 -12.17 -6.26
CA ASP A 46 3.50 -11.49 -6.58
C ASP A 46 4.63 -12.48 -6.89
N ASN A 47 5.79 -11.96 -7.33
CA ASN A 47 6.98 -12.78 -7.47
C ASN A 47 7.46 -13.28 -6.09
N ASP A 48 8.13 -14.44 -6.07
CA ASP A 48 8.61 -15.10 -4.86
C ASP A 48 9.57 -14.25 -4.00
N THR A 49 10.27 -13.31 -4.62
CA THR A 49 11.19 -12.38 -3.93
C THR A 49 10.57 -11.02 -3.60
N SER A 50 9.34 -10.74 -4.04
CA SER A 50 8.69 -9.45 -3.80
C SER A 50 8.43 -9.23 -2.32
N ARG A 51 8.68 -8.01 -1.86
CA ARG A 51 8.40 -7.60 -0.48
C ARG A 51 7.65 -6.28 -0.38
N ASP A 52 7.48 -5.59 -1.50
CA ASP A 52 6.73 -4.35 -1.69
C ASP A 52 5.31 -4.67 -2.18
N LEU A 53 4.56 -5.38 -1.33
CA LEU A 53 3.20 -5.82 -1.66
C LEU A 53 2.26 -4.61 -1.49
N ASP A 54 1.89 -3.99 -2.61
CA ASP A 54 1.06 -2.78 -2.66
C ASP A 54 -0.44 -3.08 -2.73
N GLN A 55 -0.80 -4.32 -3.08
CA GLN A 55 -2.18 -4.77 -3.18
C GLN A 55 -2.38 -6.18 -2.62
N ILE A 56 -3.60 -6.45 -2.14
CA ILE A 56 -4.10 -7.78 -1.78
C ILE A 56 -5.54 -7.92 -2.30
N GLU A 57 -5.98 -9.15 -2.52
CA GLU A 57 -7.33 -9.44 -2.99
C GLU A 57 -8.00 -10.55 -2.19
N VAL A 58 -9.33 -10.50 -2.16
CA VAL A 58 -10.18 -11.61 -1.73
C VAL A 58 -11.48 -11.57 -2.54
N ALA A 59 -12.03 -12.74 -2.83
CA ALA A 59 -13.30 -12.87 -3.53
C ALA A 59 -14.21 -13.87 -2.84
N GLU A 60 -15.47 -13.49 -2.66
CA GLU A 60 -16.51 -14.32 -2.04
C GLU A 60 -17.70 -14.43 -2.99
N ARG A 61 -18.18 -15.65 -3.20
CA ARG A 61 -19.39 -15.89 -4.01
C ARG A 61 -20.64 -15.73 -3.14
N ALA A 62 -21.56 -14.89 -3.57
CA ALA A 62 -22.85 -14.70 -2.95
C ALA A 62 -23.83 -15.83 -3.32
N SER A 63 -24.89 -16.00 -2.52
CA SER A 63 -25.90 -17.05 -2.72
C SER A 63 -26.69 -16.92 -4.02
N ASN A 64 -26.81 -15.70 -4.56
CA ASN A 64 -27.45 -15.42 -5.84
C ASN A 64 -26.54 -15.68 -7.07
N GLY A 65 -25.30 -16.12 -6.85
CA GLY A 65 -24.32 -16.42 -7.89
C GLY A 65 -23.34 -15.29 -8.21
N ASP A 66 -23.61 -14.07 -7.75
CA ASP A 66 -22.72 -12.91 -7.90
C ASP A 66 -21.42 -13.13 -7.13
N VAL A 67 -20.39 -12.37 -7.49
CA VAL A 67 -19.09 -12.41 -6.82
C VAL A 67 -18.80 -11.03 -6.23
N LYS A 68 -18.60 -10.99 -4.91
CA LYS A 68 -18.01 -9.84 -4.23
C LYS A 68 -16.51 -9.97 -4.33
N VAL A 69 -15.86 -8.96 -4.88
CA VAL A 69 -14.40 -8.85 -4.94
C VAL A 69 -13.99 -7.65 -4.11
N MET A 70 -12.96 -7.81 -3.29
CA MET A 70 -12.33 -6.73 -2.55
C MET A 70 -10.86 -6.69 -2.91
N VAL A 71 -10.38 -5.51 -3.26
CA VAL A 71 -8.96 -5.22 -3.49
C VAL A 71 -8.52 -4.24 -2.42
N GLY A 72 -7.61 -4.64 -1.55
CA GLY A 72 -6.97 -3.77 -0.57
C GLY A 72 -5.70 -3.18 -1.16
N ILE A 73 -5.56 -1.86 -1.15
CA ILE A 73 -4.36 -1.13 -1.56
C ILE A 73 -3.66 -0.60 -0.31
N ALA A 74 -2.34 -0.76 -0.22
CA ALA A 74 -1.53 -0.26 0.89
C ALA A 74 -1.83 1.21 1.21
N ASP A 75 -2.20 1.51 2.46
CA ASP A 75 -2.46 2.88 2.91
C ASP A 75 -1.15 3.60 3.27
N VAL A 76 -0.40 3.98 2.23
CA VAL A 76 0.89 4.67 2.36
C VAL A 76 0.75 6.03 3.05
N ASP A 77 -0.37 6.73 2.87
CA ASP A 77 -0.64 8.05 3.46
C ASP A 77 -0.65 8.01 4.99
N ALA A 78 -1.02 6.85 5.59
CA ALA A 78 -0.94 6.65 7.03
C ALA A 78 0.50 6.84 7.58
N PHE A 79 1.52 6.49 6.79
CA PHE A 79 2.94 6.59 7.18
C PHE A 79 3.65 7.79 6.53
N VAL A 80 3.16 8.27 5.40
CA VAL A 80 3.75 9.35 4.62
C VAL A 80 2.72 10.47 4.41
N PRO A 81 2.35 11.23 5.46
CA PRO A 81 1.43 12.35 5.30
C PRO A 81 1.95 13.38 4.31
N LYS A 82 1.02 14.05 3.63
CA LYS A 82 1.32 15.16 2.72
C LYS A 82 2.16 16.25 3.38
N GLY A 83 3.16 16.74 2.65
CA GLY A 83 4.08 17.80 3.05
C GLY A 83 5.25 17.33 3.92
N THR A 84 5.33 16.03 4.25
CA THR A 84 6.47 15.49 5.00
C THR A 84 7.72 15.33 4.12
N PRO A 85 8.93 15.24 4.69
CA PRO A 85 10.15 15.01 3.90
C PRO A 85 10.10 13.83 2.92
N ILE A 86 9.52 12.71 3.32
CA ILE A 86 9.34 11.53 2.47
C ILE A 86 8.33 11.81 1.37
N ASP A 87 7.20 12.47 1.65
CA ASP A 87 6.23 12.89 0.64
C ASP A 87 6.85 13.81 -0.41
N LEU A 88 7.61 14.83 0.02
CA LEU A 88 8.26 15.78 -0.88
C LEU A 88 9.29 15.11 -1.80
N HIS A 89 10.03 14.13 -1.27
CA HIS A 89 10.95 13.34 -2.09
C HIS A 89 10.18 12.44 -3.06
N ALA A 90 9.16 11.72 -2.60
CA ALA A 90 8.33 10.87 -3.44
C ALA A 90 7.63 11.66 -4.55
N ALA A 91 7.09 12.84 -4.25
CA ALA A 91 6.47 13.74 -5.22
C ALA A 91 7.46 14.23 -6.28
N ARG A 92 8.74 14.37 -5.93
CA ARG A 92 9.80 14.77 -6.85
C ARG A 92 10.21 13.61 -7.76
N GLU A 93 10.48 12.44 -7.19
CA GLU A 93 10.98 11.28 -7.96
C GLU A 93 9.88 10.53 -8.69
N THR A 94 8.61 10.67 -8.26
CA THR A 94 7.36 10.15 -8.85
C THR A 94 7.22 8.62 -8.90
N THR A 95 8.32 7.90 -9.05
CA THR A 95 8.31 6.45 -9.26
C THR A 95 9.63 5.82 -8.82
N THR A 96 9.58 4.53 -8.47
CA THR A 96 10.78 3.72 -8.28
C THR A 96 11.43 3.47 -9.64
N VAL A 97 12.73 3.76 -9.75
CA VAL A 97 13.52 3.43 -10.95
C VAL A 97 14.19 2.08 -10.77
N TYR A 98 13.72 1.07 -11.51
CA TYR A 98 14.31 -0.26 -11.54
C TYR A 98 15.44 -0.30 -12.58
N ALA A 99 16.70 -0.24 -12.13
CA ALA A 99 17.87 -0.39 -12.99
C ALA A 99 18.43 -1.83 -12.90
N GLY A 100 19.23 -2.24 -13.89
CA GLY A 100 19.70 -3.63 -13.99
C GLY A 100 20.56 -4.14 -12.82
N VAL A 101 21.11 -3.24 -11.99
CA VAL A 101 21.97 -3.62 -10.83
C VAL A 101 21.31 -3.24 -9.50
N ARG A 102 20.49 -2.19 -9.47
CA ARG A 102 19.94 -1.61 -8.25
C ARG A 102 18.65 -0.88 -8.55
N ASN A 103 17.71 -0.94 -7.61
CA ASN A 103 16.52 -0.12 -7.61
C ASN A 103 16.77 1.20 -6.86
N PHE A 104 16.18 2.28 -7.36
CA PHE A 104 16.17 3.59 -6.70
C PHE A 104 14.72 3.85 -6.27
N PRO A 105 14.38 3.52 -5.01
CA PRO A 105 13.00 3.44 -4.59
C PRO A 105 12.43 4.83 -4.33
N MET A 106 11.17 5.03 -4.72
CA MET A 106 10.43 6.27 -4.47
C MET A 106 10.25 6.53 -2.95
N LEU A 107 10.08 5.45 -2.19
CA LEU A 107 9.93 5.46 -0.74
C LEU A 107 11.10 4.71 -0.10
N PRO A 108 11.49 5.05 1.14
CA PRO A 108 12.48 4.25 1.86
C PRO A 108 12.05 2.80 2.00
N GLU A 109 12.99 1.86 1.84
CA GLU A 109 12.72 0.41 1.86
C GLU A 109 12.04 -0.06 3.17
N GLU A 110 12.36 0.58 4.30
CA GLU A 110 11.71 0.30 5.59
C GLU A 110 10.19 0.51 5.56
N LEU A 111 9.72 1.44 4.73
CA LEU A 111 8.30 1.63 4.46
C LEU A 111 7.84 0.65 3.39
N SER A 112 8.40 0.76 2.17
CA SER A 112 7.87 0.07 0.99
C SER A 112 7.91 -1.45 1.10
N THR A 113 8.92 -2.02 1.78
CA THR A 113 9.08 -3.49 1.95
C THR A 113 8.74 -3.98 3.36
N GLY A 114 8.14 -3.10 4.17
CA GLY A 114 7.91 -3.31 5.58
C GLY A 114 6.59 -2.70 6.02
N LYS A 115 6.65 -1.47 6.57
CA LYS A 115 5.51 -0.87 7.29
C LYS A 115 4.27 -0.60 6.45
N THR A 116 4.44 -0.31 5.17
CA THR A 116 3.31 -0.09 4.25
C THR A 116 3.05 -1.29 3.35
N SER A 117 3.91 -2.30 3.34
CA SER A 117 3.68 -3.52 2.57
C SER A 117 2.62 -4.38 3.25
N LEU A 118 1.73 -4.97 2.47
CA LEU A 118 0.68 -5.87 2.93
C LEU A 118 1.20 -7.30 3.15
N LEU A 119 2.24 -7.44 3.98
CA LEU A 119 2.87 -8.74 4.25
C LEU A 119 1.92 -9.69 5.01
N GLU A 120 2.17 -10.99 4.88
CA GLU A 120 1.45 -12.02 5.62
C GLU A 120 1.61 -11.87 7.14
N ASN A 121 0.58 -12.29 7.89
CA ASN A 121 0.58 -12.38 9.36
C ASN A 121 0.90 -11.06 10.09
N GLN A 122 0.64 -9.91 9.47
CA GLN A 122 0.72 -8.61 10.13
C GLN A 122 -0.54 -7.78 9.87
N ASP A 123 -0.98 -7.04 10.89
CA ASP A 123 -2.04 -6.06 10.74
C ASP A 123 -1.51 -4.89 9.91
N CYS A 124 -2.26 -4.50 8.88
CA CYS A 124 -1.92 -3.42 7.95
C CYS A 124 -3.13 -2.52 7.74
N LEU A 125 -2.88 -1.25 7.42
CA LEU A 125 -3.92 -0.33 6.94
C LEU A 125 -4.00 -0.41 5.42
N ALA A 126 -5.23 -0.46 4.90
CA ALA A 126 -5.50 -0.49 3.47
C ALA A 126 -6.66 0.44 3.10
N VAL A 127 -6.62 0.93 1.87
CA VAL A 127 -7.79 1.45 1.18
C VAL A 127 -8.41 0.31 0.39
N VAL A 128 -9.62 -0.09 0.76
CA VAL A 128 -10.33 -1.21 0.14
C VAL A 128 -11.30 -0.69 -0.91
N ILE A 129 -11.18 -1.25 -2.11
CA ILE A 129 -12.14 -1.11 -3.20
C ILE A 129 -12.96 -2.40 -3.22
N GLU A 130 -14.23 -2.30 -2.82
CA GLU A 130 -15.18 -3.41 -2.85
C GLU A 130 -16.08 -3.26 -4.07
N PHE A 131 -16.26 -4.33 -4.84
CA PHE A 131 -17.18 -4.36 -5.97
C PHE A 131 -17.91 -5.70 -6.09
N VAL A 132 -19.14 -5.64 -6.63
CA VAL A 132 -19.95 -6.83 -6.91
C VAL A 132 -20.09 -7.00 -8.41
N VAL A 133 -19.77 -8.19 -8.90
CA VAL A 133 -19.85 -8.57 -10.30
C VAL A 133 -20.89 -9.67 -10.45
N ASP A 134 -21.84 -9.48 -11.35
CA ASP A 134 -22.88 -10.49 -11.61
C ASP A 134 -22.36 -11.67 -12.44
N SER A 135 -23.21 -12.68 -12.63
CA SER A 135 -22.88 -13.88 -13.42
C SER A 135 -22.51 -13.61 -14.89
N THR A 136 -22.81 -12.43 -15.43
CA THR A 136 -22.47 -12.02 -16.80
C THR A 136 -21.16 -11.24 -16.88
N GLY A 137 -20.54 -10.94 -15.74
CA GLY A 137 -19.34 -10.13 -15.65
C GLY A 137 -19.62 -8.62 -15.56
N ILE A 138 -20.86 -8.20 -15.32
CA ILE A 138 -21.22 -6.78 -15.18
C ILE A 138 -21.05 -6.33 -13.74
N LEU A 139 -20.40 -5.18 -13.56
CA LEU A 139 -20.31 -4.49 -12.26
C LEU A 139 -21.68 -3.96 -11.86
N THR A 140 -22.19 -4.41 -10.70
CA THR A 140 -23.52 -3.99 -10.19
C THR A 140 -23.44 -2.98 -9.06
N SER A 141 -22.37 -3.01 -8.26
CA SER A 141 -22.11 -2.00 -7.23
C SER A 141 -20.62 -1.90 -6.89
N HIS A 142 -20.22 -0.76 -6.34
CA HIS A 142 -18.88 -0.53 -5.81
C HIS A 142 -18.90 0.42 -4.62
N THR A 143 -17.89 0.33 -3.76
CA THR A 143 -17.64 1.28 -2.67
C THR A 143 -16.16 1.31 -2.32
N VAL A 144 -15.71 2.40 -1.69
CA VAL A 144 -14.32 2.59 -1.26
C VAL A 144 -14.30 3.03 0.19
N TYR A 145 -13.45 2.41 1.00
CA TYR A 145 -13.33 2.71 2.43
C TYR A 145 -11.95 2.31 2.97
N ARG A 146 -11.58 2.81 4.15
CA ARG A 146 -10.37 2.38 4.85
C ARG A 146 -10.65 1.16 5.71
N ALA A 147 -9.68 0.26 5.82
CA ALA A 147 -9.73 -0.97 6.60
C ALA A 147 -8.37 -1.24 7.28
#